data_AF-A0A2U1BI67-F1
#
_entry.id   AF-A0A2U1BI67-F1
#
_cell.length_a   1.000
_cell.length_b   1.000
_cell.length_c   1.000
_cell.angle_alpha   90.00
_cell.angle_beta   90.00
_cell.angle_gamma   90.00
#
_symmetry.space_group_name_H-M   'P 1'
#
loop_
_entity.id
_entity.type
_entity.pdbx_description
1 polymer ?
#
loop_
_entity_poly.entity_id
_entity_poly.type
_entity_poly.pdbx_seq_one_letter_code
_entity_poly.pdbx_strand_id
1 'polypeptide(L)'
;MEGTEALDRVRSSLLELDRALKGTDLEQQAAQAVGALDQFQAGYYDFREICDNLYDGIHITDGEGKVLFINQAYTRTTGIRPAEILGRKVADIEAEGVLYRGSVTEQVLKRRERVNSVAIILKLDKEVLVTGNPVFDGAGNIKLVVTNTRDFPELKRLEQRLLTMAEESKKVNEELAYLRRQQTGHKQIYYRSEAMRQVMEVVRTVSAADVTVLITGESGTGKELVANEVYQRSERRDKPFIKVNCAAIPSELLESELFGYEEGAFTGARRMGKAGMFELANTGVILLDEIGDMPLPLQTKLLRVLQERELMRIGGSKPVKLDIRVIASTNKDLREEIKGGRFREDLFYRLNVVPIALKPLRERREDIPLLAEEFCRAYSKKYGKSVLLSPDGMDLLMEYHWPGNIRELENLIERLVVTNDSGPIARSSVFRALNPNGLPFSPSETSQTLKAQVGTFERELILHTLEREGSLRKAARVLGVDHSTLVKKCRQYNRP
;
A
#
# COMPACT_ATOMS: atom_id res chain seq x y z
N MET A 1 30.20 -47.30 24.38
CA MET A 1 31.15 -48.42 24.10
C MET A 1 31.33 -49.38 25.27
N GLU A 2 31.75 -48.95 26.47
CA GLU A 2 32.00 -49.88 27.60
C GLU A 2 30.78 -50.70 28.06
N GLY A 3 29.57 -50.12 28.02
CA GLY A 3 28.34 -50.78 28.47
C GLY A 3 27.87 -51.88 27.52
N THR A 4 27.85 -51.62 26.22
CA THR A 4 27.50 -52.60 25.18
C THR A 4 28.53 -53.73 25.14
N GLU A 5 29.83 -53.42 25.19
CA GLU A 5 30.91 -54.42 25.26
C GLU A 5 30.87 -55.24 26.57
N ALA A 6 30.47 -54.66 27.69
CA ALA A 6 30.25 -55.40 28.93
C ALA A 6 29.05 -56.36 28.84
N LEU A 7 27.94 -55.91 28.25
CA LEU A 7 26.76 -56.75 28.01
C LEU A 7 27.06 -57.90 27.04
N ASP A 8 27.85 -57.63 25.99
CA ASP A 8 28.28 -58.67 25.04
C ASP A 8 29.23 -59.69 25.68
N ARG A 9 30.11 -59.27 26.60
CA ARG A 9 30.94 -60.19 27.40
C ARG A 9 30.11 -61.05 28.36
N VAL A 10 29.10 -60.47 29.01
CA VAL A 10 28.17 -61.21 29.88
C VAL A 10 27.35 -62.20 29.05
N ARG A 11 26.90 -61.80 27.86
CA ARG A 11 26.21 -62.67 26.91
C ARG A 11 27.08 -63.86 26.48
N SER A 12 28.33 -63.59 26.09
CA SER A 12 29.28 -64.63 25.69
C SER A 12 29.52 -65.63 26.83
N SER A 13 29.70 -65.13 28.06
CA SER A 13 29.92 -65.98 29.24
C SER A 13 28.69 -66.83 29.58
N LEU A 14 27.49 -66.28 29.44
CA LEU A 14 26.23 -67.00 29.67
C LEU A 14 25.95 -68.06 28.60
N LEU A 15 26.30 -67.79 27.33
CA LEU A 15 26.21 -68.77 26.24
C LEU A 15 27.20 -69.93 26.41
N GLU A 16 28.39 -69.68 26.95
CA GLU A 16 29.35 -70.73 27.29
C GLU A 16 28.86 -71.59 28.47
N LEU A 17 28.25 -70.97 29.48
CA LEU A 17 27.61 -71.65 30.60
C LEU A 17 26.43 -72.52 30.16
N ASP A 18 25.56 -72.00 29.30
CA ASP A 18 24.44 -72.73 28.70
C ASP A 18 24.93 -73.97 27.93
N ARG A 19 26.00 -73.82 27.13
CA ARG A 19 26.62 -74.94 26.41
C ARG A 19 27.24 -75.98 27.34
N ALA A 20 27.85 -75.55 28.46
CA ALA A 20 28.50 -76.43 29.42
C ALA A 20 27.50 -77.19 30.32
N LEU A 21 26.30 -76.66 30.54
CA LEU A 21 25.25 -77.23 31.40
C LEU A 21 24.25 -78.13 30.65
N LYS A 22 24.47 -78.40 29.36
CA LYS A 22 23.61 -79.27 28.53
C LYS A 22 23.35 -80.63 29.17
N GLY A 23 22.08 -81.00 29.32
CA GLY A 23 21.63 -82.25 29.92
C GLY A 23 21.56 -82.25 31.45
N THR A 24 21.69 -81.09 32.10
CA THR A 24 21.50 -80.92 33.56
C THR A 24 20.23 -80.13 33.86
N ASP A 25 19.71 -80.24 35.09
CA ASP A 25 18.54 -79.48 35.56
C ASP A 25 18.75 -77.94 35.54
N LEU A 26 19.98 -77.47 35.31
CA LEU A 26 20.35 -76.04 35.24
C LEU A 26 20.31 -75.47 33.81
N GLU A 27 20.16 -76.29 32.77
CA GLU A 27 20.10 -75.86 31.37
C GLU A 27 18.94 -74.88 31.12
N GLN A 28 17.78 -75.15 31.71
CA GLN A 28 16.60 -74.31 31.53
C GLN A 28 16.75 -72.92 32.17
N GLN A 29 17.53 -72.81 33.26
CA GLN A 29 17.82 -71.54 33.92
C GLN A 29 18.85 -70.70 33.14
N ALA A 30 19.85 -71.35 32.54
CA ALA A 30 20.84 -70.68 31.69
C ALA A 30 20.19 -70.12 30.41
N ALA A 31 19.34 -70.90 29.75
CA ALA A 31 18.58 -70.47 28.58
C ALA A 31 17.63 -69.30 28.88
N GLN A 32 16.96 -69.31 30.05
CA GLN A 32 16.13 -68.18 30.49
C GLN A 32 16.95 -66.90 30.74
N ALA A 33 18.14 -67.02 31.33
CA ALA A 33 19.03 -65.87 31.57
C ALA A 33 19.55 -65.25 30.26
N VAL A 34 19.90 -66.08 29.27
CA VAL A 34 20.28 -65.60 27.92
C VAL A 34 19.10 -64.89 27.24
N GLY A 35 17.90 -65.46 27.28
CA GLY A 35 16.70 -64.84 26.72
C GLY A 35 16.34 -63.50 27.36
N ALA A 36 16.49 -63.38 28.69
CA ALA A 36 16.28 -62.13 29.41
C ALA A 36 17.34 -61.06 29.05
N LEU A 37 18.59 -61.47 28.83
CA LEU A 37 19.65 -60.56 28.41
C LEU A 37 19.45 -60.06 26.97
N ASP A 38 19.01 -60.93 26.07
CA ASP A 38 18.71 -60.55 24.68
C ASP A 38 17.54 -59.56 24.61
N GLN A 39 16.49 -59.75 25.44
CA GLN A 39 15.41 -58.77 25.59
C GLN A 39 15.91 -57.43 26.16
N PHE A 40 16.84 -57.47 27.13
CA PHE A 40 17.43 -56.26 27.70
C PHE A 40 18.30 -55.50 26.67
N GLN A 41 19.11 -56.22 25.88
CA GLN A 41 19.93 -55.63 24.81
C GLN A 41 19.08 -55.01 23.69
N ALA A 42 17.97 -55.65 23.31
CA ALA A 42 17.08 -55.13 22.28
C ALA A 42 16.43 -53.77 22.63
N GLY A 43 16.33 -53.43 23.92
CA GLY A 43 15.84 -52.15 24.42
C GLY A 43 16.92 -51.23 25.00
N TYR A 44 18.20 -51.63 24.93
CA TYR A 44 19.31 -50.87 25.51
C TYR A 44 19.75 -49.76 24.54
N TYR A 45 19.63 -48.51 24.97
CA TYR A 45 20.23 -47.37 24.30
C TYR A 45 21.42 -46.86 25.11
N ASP A 46 22.59 -46.66 24.47
CA ASP A 46 23.75 -46.07 25.14
C ASP A 46 23.45 -44.60 25.46
N PHE A 47 23.15 -44.35 26.73
CA PHE A 47 22.86 -43.01 27.25
C PHE A 47 23.96 -42.00 26.91
N ARG A 48 25.25 -42.40 26.92
CA ARG A 48 26.36 -41.48 26.62
C ARG A 48 26.33 -41.06 25.16
N GLU A 49 26.07 -42.00 24.25
CA GLU A 49 25.96 -41.74 22.81
C GLU A 49 24.79 -40.81 22.49
N ILE A 50 23.62 -41.06 23.11
CA ILE A 50 22.45 -40.17 22.96
C ILE A 50 22.83 -38.76 23.43
N CYS A 51 23.39 -38.64 24.62
CA CYS A 51 23.73 -37.34 25.19
C CYS A 51 24.78 -36.59 24.38
N ASP A 52 25.81 -37.26 23.84
CA ASP A 52 26.85 -36.62 23.03
C ASP A 52 26.32 -36.03 21.72
N ASN A 53 25.21 -36.56 21.20
CA ASN A 53 24.55 -36.05 20.00
C ASN A 53 23.50 -34.97 20.27
N LEU A 54 23.27 -34.58 21.54
CA LEU A 54 22.39 -33.46 21.86
C LEU A 54 23.06 -32.11 21.58
N TYR A 55 22.26 -31.13 21.16
CA TYR A 55 22.73 -29.76 20.93
C TYR A 55 23.09 -29.05 22.24
N ASP A 56 22.27 -29.25 23.28
CA ASP A 56 22.43 -28.66 24.61
C ASP A 56 23.58 -29.34 25.38
N GLY A 57 24.32 -28.56 26.15
CA GLY A 57 25.28 -29.11 27.09
C GLY A 57 24.56 -29.83 28.23
N ILE A 58 24.86 -31.11 28.44
CA ILE A 58 24.32 -31.90 29.55
C ILE A 58 25.42 -32.06 30.59
N HIS A 59 25.07 -31.79 31.84
CA HIS A 59 25.92 -31.99 33.01
C HIS A 59 25.10 -32.63 34.12
N ILE A 60 25.62 -33.70 34.73
CA ILE A 60 24.90 -34.53 35.71
C ILE A 60 25.76 -34.70 36.95
N THR A 61 25.13 -34.52 38.11
CA THR A 61 25.74 -34.81 39.42
C THR A 61 24.94 -35.85 40.19
N ASP A 62 25.56 -36.43 41.22
CA ASP A 62 24.84 -37.16 42.26
C ASP A 62 24.06 -36.21 43.18
N GLY A 63 23.36 -36.79 44.17
CA GLY A 63 22.61 -36.08 45.20
C GLY A 63 23.45 -35.24 46.17
N GLU A 64 24.78 -35.33 46.11
CA GLU A 64 25.71 -34.51 46.89
C GLU A 64 26.44 -33.46 46.05
N GLY A 65 26.09 -33.34 44.77
CA GLY A 65 26.71 -32.38 43.86
C GLY A 65 28.06 -32.82 43.28
N LYS A 66 28.44 -34.11 43.37
CA LYS A 66 29.63 -34.65 42.72
C LYS A 66 29.35 -34.88 41.23
N VAL A 67 30.20 -34.36 40.36
CA VAL A 67 30.02 -34.48 38.90
C VAL A 67 30.23 -35.91 38.44
N LEU A 68 29.21 -36.48 37.80
CA LEU A 68 29.21 -37.84 37.26
C LEU A 68 29.43 -37.86 35.75
N PHE A 69 28.90 -36.87 35.03
CA PHE A 69 28.89 -36.88 33.57
C PHE A 69 28.77 -35.48 32.99
N ILE A 70 29.47 -35.27 31.87
CA ILE A 70 29.21 -34.19 30.91
C ILE A 70 29.24 -34.75 29.49
N ASN A 71 28.43 -34.19 28.60
CA ASN A 71 28.48 -34.54 27.17
C ASN A 71 29.42 -33.63 26.39
N GLN A 72 29.69 -33.97 25.12
CA GLN A 72 30.51 -33.16 24.23
C GLN A 72 29.97 -31.73 24.03
N ALA A 73 28.65 -31.55 23.99
CA ALA A 73 28.04 -30.24 23.83
C ALA A 73 28.31 -29.30 25.01
N TYR A 74 28.45 -29.84 26.23
CA TYR A 74 28.84 -29.07 27.41
C TYR A 74 30.27 -28.54 27.24
N THR A 75 31.20 -29.39 26.81
CA THR A 75 32.59 -28.96 26.53
C THR A 75 32.66 -27.96 25.37
N ARG A 76 31.88 -28.13 24.31
CA ARG A 76 31.80 -27.17 23.20
C ARG A 76 31.28 -25.80 23.65
N THR A 77 30.23 -25.80 24.47
CA THR A 77 29.55 -24.56 24.91
C THR A 77 30.34 -23.80 25.97
N THR A 78 31.06 -24.51 26.85
CA THR A 78 31.75 -23.94 28.03
C THR A 78 33.28 -23.95 27.94
N GLY A 79 33.86 -24.73 27.03
CA GLY A 79 35.32 -24.95 26.95
C GLY A 79 35.89 -25.80 28.09
N ILE A 80 35.06 -26.34 28.99
CA ILE A 80 35.46 -27.16 30.14
C ILE A 80 35.51 -28.63 29.73
N ARG A 81 36.66 -29.28 29.95
CA ARG A 81 36.90 -30.68 29.61
C ARG A 81 36.48 -31.61 30.75
N PRO A 82 36.13 -32.89 30.45
CA PRO A 82 35.75 -33.85 31.48
C PRO A 82 36.81 -34.03 32.59
N ALA A 83 38.09 -34.04 32.21
CA ALA A 83 39.21 -34.18 33.16
C ALA A 83 39.31 -33.03 34.18
N GLU A 84 38.71 -31.86 33.89
CA GLU A 84 38.75 -30.69 34.79
C GLU A 84 37.71 -30.80 35.91
N ILE A 85 36.62 -31.57 35.74
CA ILE A 85 35.46 -31.54 36.65
C ILE A 85 34.91 -32.90 37.08
N LEU A 86 35.14 -33.99 36.33
CA LEU A 86 34.61 -35.31 36.69
C LEU A 86 35.09 -35.76 38.08
N GLY A 87 34.17 -36.24 38.90
CA GLY A 87 34.45 -36.74 40.25
C GLY A 87 34.65 -35.68 41.32
N ARG A 88 34.62 -34.38 40.99
CA ARG A 88 34.73 -33.26 41.93
C ARG A 88 33.36 -32.75 42.34
N LYS A 89 33.24 -32.09 43.50
CA LYS A 89 31.97 -31.45 43.90
C LYS A 89 31.83 -30.08 43.25
N VAL A 90 30.61 -29.78 42.81
CA VAL A 90 30.27 -28.50 42.15
C VAL A 90 30.52 -27.30 43.08
N ALA A 91 30.23 -27.42 44.37
CA ALA A 91 30.53 -26.39 45.36
C ALA A 91 32.03 -26.02 45.39
N ASP A 92 32.92 -27.01 45.32
CA ASP A 92 34.36 -26.80 45.37
C ASP A 92 34.85 -26.12 44.08
N ILE A 93 34.35 -26.58 42.92
CA ILE A 93 34.67 -25.99 41.61
C ILE A 93 34.22 -24.52 41.53
N GLU A 94 33.03 -24.21 42.05
CA GLU A 94 32.52 -22.84 42.08
C GLU A 94 33.29 -21.96 43.07
N ALA A 95 33.68 -22.48 44.23
CA ALA A 95 34.46 -21.75 45.23
C ALA A 95 35.86 -21.36 44.73
N GLU A 96 36.48 -22.19 43.88
CA GLU A 96 37.74 -21.86 43.21
C GLU A 96 37.60 -20.64 42.27
N GLY A 97 36.40 -20.42 41.72
CA GLY A 97 36.11 -19.25 40.89
C GLY A 97 36.94 -19.20 39.61
N VAL A 98 37.36 -20.36 39.07
CA VAL A 98 38.19 -20.47 37.85
C VAL A 98 37.38 -20.88 36.62
N LEU A 99 36.42 -21.80 36.77
CA LEU A 99 35.72 -22.38 35.61
C LEU A 99 34.40 -21.69 35.30
N TYR A 100 33.55 -21.45 36.30
CA TYR A 100 32.26 -20.80 36.15
C TYR A 100 31.79 -20.16 37.47
N ARG A 101 30.75 -19.32 37.39
CA ARG A 101 30.04 -18.74 38.54
C ARG A 101 28.52 -18.86 38.35
N GLY A 102 27.79 -19.03 39.45
CA GLY A 102 26.33 -19.10 39.45
C GLY A 102 25.81 -20.51 39.18
N SER A 103 26.35 -21.51 39.88
CA SER A 103 25.94 -22.90 39.69
C SER A 103 24.46 -23.11 40.01
N VAL A 104 23.75 -23.75 39.08
CA VAL A 104 22.35 -24.12 39.27
C VAL A 104 22.21 -25.38 40.11
N THR A 105 23.21 -26.27 40.10
CA THR A 105 23.18 -27.53 40.84
C THR A 105 23.01 -27.29 42.35
N GLU A 106 23.75 -26.34 42.93
CA GLU A 106 23.64 -25.99 44.35
C GLU A 106 22.25 -25.47 44.73
N GLN A 107 21.64 -24.69 43.84
CA GLN A 107 20.31 -24.15 44.07
C GLN A 107 19.25 -25.26 43.99
N VAL A 108 19.40 -26.20 43.06
CA VAL A 108 18.52 -27.38 42.95
C VAL A 108 18.63 -28.27 44.19
N LEU A 109 19.85 -28.53 44.68
CA LEU A 109 20.06 -29.33 45.89
C LEU A 109 19.42 -28.68 47.13
N LYS A 110 19.53 -27.35 47.27
CA LYS A 110 18.94 -26.60 48.39
C LYS A 110 17.43 -26.48 48.31
N ARG A 111 16.88 -26.18 47.12
CA ARG A 111 15.45 -25.93 46.95
C ARG A 111 14.63 -27.17 46.65
N ARG A 112 15.27 -28.27 46.24
CA ARG A 112 14.63 -29.54 45.82
C ARG A 112 13.57 -29.33 44.73
N GLU A 113 13.75 -28.34 43.86
CA GLU A 113 12.85 -28.02 42.76
C GLU A 113 13.65 -27.70 41.49
N ARG A 114 12.94 -27.58 40.36
CA ARG A 114 13.54 -27.13 39.10
C ARG A 114 13.98 -25.67 39.24
N VAL A 115 15.23 -25.39 38.89
CA VAL A 115 15.79 -24.03 38.91
C VAL A 115 16.28 -23.66 37.52
N ASN A 116 16.01 -22.43 37.10
CA ASN A 116 16.54 -21.85 35.86
C ASN A 116 17.28 -20.55 36.21
N SER A 117 18.54 -20.44 35.81
CA SER A 117 19.37 -19.26 36.07
C SER A 117 20.42 -19.08 34.98
N VAL A 118 20.94 -17.86 34.88
CA VAL A 118 22.13 -17.57 34.08
C VAL A 118 23.37 -17.90 34.90
N ALA A 119 24.32 -18.60 34.29
CA ALA A 119 25.66 -18.84 34.82
C ALA A 119 26.70 -18.18 33.90
N ILE A 120 27.84 -17.78 34.46
CA ILE A 120 28.95 -17.17 33.73
C ILE A 120 30.06 -18.20 33.61
N ILE A 121 30.46 -18.54 32.38
CA ILE A 121 31.61 -19.37 32.08
C ILE A 121 32.84 -18.47 31.97
N LEU A 122 33.75 -18.59 32.93
CA LEU A 122 34.88 -17.67 33.07
C LEU A 122 35.96 -17.90 32.00
N LYS A 123 36.13 -19.15 31.54
CA LYS A 123 37.12 -19.53 30.52
C LYS A 123 36.89 -18.88 29.16
N LEU A 124 35.62 -18.56 28.85
CA LEU A 124 35.19 -17.99 27.57
C LEU A 124 34.56 -16.60 27.73
N ASP A 125 34.53 -16.06 28.95
CA ASP A 125 33.84 -14.82 29.32
C ASP A 125 32.42 -14.73 28.72
N LYS A 126 31.61 -15.77 28.99
CA LYS A 126 30.31 -15.98 28.33
C LYS A 126 29.22 -16.33 29.32
N GLU A 127 28.05 -15.72 29.13
CA GLU A 127 26.82 -16.09 29.83
C GLU A 127 26.14 -17.29 29.16
N VAL A 128 25.68 -18.24 29.98
CA VAL A 128 24.91 -19.41 29.54
C VAL A 128 23.64 -19.54 30.38
N LEU A 129 22.54 -19.96 29.75
CA LEU A 129 21.32 -20.28 30.46
C LEU A 129 21.39 -21.73 30.92
N VAL A 130 21.21 -21.96 32.21
CA VAL A 130 21.28 -23.30 32.81
C VAL A 130 19.95 -23.63 33.49
N THR A 131 19.34 -24.75 33.10
CA THR A 131 18.20 -25.32 33.84
C THR A 131 18.61 -26.61 34.52
N GLY A 132 18.46 -26.65 35.84
CA GLY A 132 18.68 -27.84 36.65
C GLY A 132 17.38 -28.48 37.09
N ASN A 133 17.31 -29.80 37.01
CA ASN A 133 16.16 -30.60 37.42
C ASN A 133 16.61 -31.67 38.42
N PRO A 134 16.01 -31.76 39.62
CA PRO A 134 16.28 -32.84 40.55
C PRO A 134 15.58 -34.13 40.08
N VAL A 135 16.28 -35.25 40.18
CA VAL A 135 15.73 -36.60 39.98
C VAL A 135 15.70 -37.28 41.34
N PHE A 136 14.52 -37.70 41.80
CA PHE A 136 14.35 -38.29 43.12
C PHE A 136 14.41 -39.82 43.09
N ASP A 137 14.82 -40.43 44.20
CA ASP A 137 14.67 -41.85 44.47
C ASP A 137 13.28 -42.18 45.06
N GLY A 138 13.01 -43.47 45.30
CA GLY A 138 11.74 -43.93 45.87
C GLY A 138 11.49 -43.50 47.32
N ALA A 139 12.51 -42.99 48.02
CA ALA A 139 12.42 -42.43 49.37
C ALA A 139 12.26 -40.89 49.35
N GLY A 140 12.21 -40.28 48.17
CA GLY A 140 12.06 -38.84 47.98
C GLY A 140 13.36 -38.05 48.09
N ASN A 141 14.53 -38.69 48.21
CA ASN A 141 15.83 -38.02 48.23
C ASN A 141 16.32 -37.73 46.81
N ILE A 142 17.11 -36.68 46.63
CA ILE A 142 17.68 -36.37 45.31
C ILE A 142 18.73 -37.43 44.99
N LYS A 143 18.47 -38.24 43.96
CA LYS A 143 19.39 -39.24 43.42
C LYS A 143 20.39 -38.59 42.47
N LEU A 144 19.91 -37.71 41.59
CA LEU A 144 20.72 -37.01 40.59
C LEU A 144 20.23 -35.58 40.41
N VAL A 145 21.12 -34.71 39.95
CA VAL A 145 20.74 -33.41 39.39
C VAL A 145 21.16 -33.39 37.93
N VAL A 146 20.20 -33.15 37.03
CA VAL A 146 20.43 -33.05 35.60
C VAL A 146 20.33 -31.59 35.20
N THR A 147 21.44 -31.02 34.73
CA THR A 147 21.52 -29.65 34.22
C THR A 147 21.66 -29.66 32.70
N ASN A 148 20.88 -28.82 32.01
CA ASN A 148 21.13 -28.46 30.62
C ASN A 148 21.68 -27.03 30.53
N THR A 149 22.59 -26.82 29.60
CA THR A 149 23.31 -25.55 29.39
C THR A 149 23.13 -25.11 27.94
N ARG A 150 22.59 -23.91 27.75
CA ARG A 150 22.33 -23.29 26.43
C ARG A 150 23.10 -21.99 26.27
N ASP A 151 23.51 -21.71 25.04
CA ASP A 151 24.11 -20.44 24.67
C ASP A 151 23.05 -19.31 24.69
N PHE A 152 23.23 -18.33 25.57
CA PHE A 152 22.27 -17.24 25.79
C PHE A 152 22.48 -16.02 24.85
N PRO A 153 23.72 -15.59 24.54
CA PRO A 153 24.00 -14.48 23.61
C PRO A 153 23.39 -14.56 22.20
N GLU A 154 23.31 -15.75 21.58
CA GLU A 154 22.83 -15.86 20.19
C GLU A 154 21.33 -15.57 20.04
N LEU A 155 20.51 -16.08 20.96
CA LEU A 155 19.07 -15.83 20.99
C LEU A 155 18.75 -14.35 21.17
N LYS A 156 19.41 -13.69 22.12
CA LYS A 156 19.21 -12.26 22.39
C LYS A 156 19.66 -11.39 21.20
N ARG A 157 20.75 -11.77 20.52
CA ARG A 157 21.22 -11.07 19.30
C ARG A 157 20.22 -11.20 18.16
N LEU A 158 19.63 -12.37 17.96
CA LEU A 158 18.64 -12.58 16.90
C LEU A 158 17.35 -11.80 17.18
N GLU A 159 16.86 -11.85 18.42
CA GLU A 159 15.69 -11.08 18.85
C GLU A 159 15.92 -9.57 18.66
N GLN A 160 17.07 -9.05 19.09
CA GLN A 160 17.41 -7.65 18.89
C GLN A 160 17.45 -7.27 17.40
N ARG A 161 18.07 -8.10 16.54
CA ARG A 161 18.07 -7.85 15.08
C ARG A 161 16.67 -7.81 14.50
N LEU A 162 15.78 -8.72 14.92
CA LEU A 162 14.39 -8.74 14.46
C LEU A 162 13.64 -7.47 14.88
N LEU A 163 13.83 -7.03 16.13
CA LEU A 163 13.24 -5.79 16.64
C LEU A 163 13.74 -4.56 15.86
N THR A 164 15.05 -4.44 15.65
CA THR A 164 15.63 -3.32 14.90
C THR A 164 15.12 -3.30 13.45
N MET A 165 15.08 -4.45 12.78
CA MET A 165 14.54 -4.55 11.42
C MET A 165 13.05 -4.17 11.34
N ALA A 166 12.24 -4.58 12.34
CA ALA A 166 10.84 -4.22 12.40
C ALA A 166 10.63 -2.70 12.59
N GLU A 167 11.45 -2.07 13.44
CA GLU A 167 11.41 -0.61 13.66
C GLU A 167 11.85 0.16 12.41
N GLU A 168 12.93 -0.26 11.74
CA GLU A 168 13.40 0.34 10.50
C GLU A 168 12.34 0.22 9.38
N SER A 169 11.74 -0.97 9.22
CA SER A 169 10.67 -1.19 8.26
C SER A 169 9.47 -0.28 8.53
N LYS A 170 9.10 -0.09 9.80
CA LYS A 170 8.03 0.83 10.19
C LYS A 170 8.35 2.27 9.81
N LYS A 171 9.55 2.77 10.14
CA LYS A 171 10.00 4.13 9.80
C LYS A 171 9.99 4.39 8.29
N VAL A 172 10.52 3.46 7.50
CA VAL A 172 10.52 3.55 6.03
C VAL A 172 9.09 3.59 5.47
N ASN A 173 8.18 2.77 6.03
CA ASN A 173 6.78 2.78 5.61
C ASN A 173 6.07 4.10 5.95
N GLU A 174 6.36 4.69 7.10
CA GLU A 174 5.81 5.99 7.50
C GLU A 174 6.35 7.12 6.61
N GLU A 175 7.65 7.12 6.30
CA GLU A 175 8.26 8.08 5.38
C GLU A 175 7.72 7.94 3.96
N LEU A 176 7.57 6.71 3.46
CA LEU A 176 6.95 6.45 2.16
C LEU A 176 5.49 6.89 2.12
N ALA A 177 4.71 6.66 3.19
CA ALA A 177 3.34 7.12 3.28
C ALA A 177 3.27 8.66 3.26
N TYR A 178 4.19 9.33 3.97
CA TYR A 178 4.31 10.78 3.95
C TYR A 178 4.64 11.32 2.56
N LEU A 179 5.64 10.74 1.88
CA LEU A 179 6.02 11.11 0.52
C LEU A 179 4.89 10.85 -0.50
N ARG A 180 4.16 9.74 -0.35
CA ARG A 180 2.97 9.44 -1.19
C ARG A 180 1.87 10.47 -1.01
N ARG A 181 1.60 10.90 0.23
CA ARG A 181 0.63 11.97 0.51
C ARG A 181 1.05 13.29 -0.15
N GLN A 182 2.34 13.61 -0.17
CA GLN A 182 2.85 14.79 -0.89
C GLN A 182 2.67 14.66 -2.41
N GLN A 183 2.91 13.48 -3.00
CA GLN A 183 2.73 13.26 -4.44
C GLN A 183 1.27 13.35 -4.90
N THR A 184 0.30 13.01 -4.05
CA THR A 184 -1.12 13.15 -4.42
C THR A 184 -1.60 14.59 -4.54
N GLY A 185 -0.83 15.58 -4.06
CA GLY A 185 -1.18 17.00 -4.11
C GLY A 185 -2.47 17.32 -3.36
N HIS A 186 -2.40 18.16 -2.33
CA HIS A 186 -3.61 18.69 -1.69
C HIS A 186 -4.30 19.74 -2.59
N LYS A 187 -4.79 19.34 -3.76
CA LYS A 187 -5.75 20.15 -4.53
C LYS A 187 -7.13 19.89 -3.95
N GLN A 188 -7.58 20.82 -3.12
CA GLN A 188 -8.91 20.80 -2.52
C GLN A 188 -9.98 20.94 -3.62
N ILE A 189 -11.07 20.17 -3.51
CA ILE A 189 -12.20 20.29 -4.43
C ILE A 189 -13.10 21.44 -3.96
N TYR A 190 -13.21 22.48 -4.76
CA TYR A 190 -14.08 23.63 -4.52
C TYR A 190 -15.39 23.48 -5.31
N TYR A 191 -16.53 23.59 -4.63
CA TYR A 191 -17.86 23.50 -5.23
C TYR A 191 -18.93 24.18 -4.35
N ARG A 192 -20.03 24.58 -4.97
CA ARG A 192 -21.28 25.10 -4.38
C ARG A 192 -22.54 24.43 -4.96
N SER A 193 -22.46 23.94 -6.19
CA SER A 193 -23.57 23.33 -6.92
C SER A 193 -24.10 22.08 -6.24
N GLU A 194 -25.41 21.87 -6.34
CA GLU A 194 -26.07 20.66 -5.85
C GLU A 194 -25.57 19.41 -6.58
N ALA A 195 -25.27 19.53 -7.88
CA ALA A 195 -24.72 18.45 -8.68
C ALA A 195 -23.39 17.93 -8.11
N MET A 196 -22.47 18.81 -7.71
CA MET A 196 -21.22 18.37 -7.08
C MET A 196 -21.42 17.90 -5.64
N ARG A 197 -22.40 18.43 -4.90
CA ARG A 197 -22.74 17.93 -3.56
C ARG A 197 -23.13 16.45 -3.61
N GLN A 198 -24.00 16.08 -4.55
CA GLN A 198 -24.44 14.70 -4.76
C GLN A 198 -23.27 13.78 -5.16
N VAL A 199 -22.38 14.24 -6.05
CA VAL A 199 -21.15 13.51 -6.39
C VAL A 199 -20.32 13.24 -5.14
N MET A 200 -20.12 14.26 -4.30
CA MET A 200 -19.29 14.12 -3.10
C MET A 200 -19.93 13.23 -2.02
N GLU A 201 -21.26 13.13 -1.97
CA GLU A 201 -21.98 12.17 -1.13
C GLU A 201 -21.72 10.72 -1.55
N VAL A 202 -21.76 10.46 -2.86
CA VAL A 202 -21.41 9.15 -3.42
C VAL A 202 -19.94 8.84 -3.15
N VAL A 203 -19.03 9.80 -3.34
CA VAL A 203 -17.60 9.65 -3.02
C VAL A 203 -17.41 9.26 -1.55
N ARG A 204 -18.05 9.99 -0.62
CA ARG A 204 -17.97 9.69 0.82
C ARG A 204 -18.40 8.25 1.15
N THR A 205 -19.46 7.78 0.50
CA THR A 205 -20.01 6.44 0.73
C THR A 205 -19.11 5.36 0.12
N VAL A 206 -18.70 5.55 -1.13
CA VAL A 206 -17.94 4.54 -1.87
C VAL A 206 -16.50 4.43 -1.41
N SER A 207 -15.91 5.50 -0.86
CA SER A 207 -14.53 5.48 -0.37
C SER A 207 -14.28 4.42 0.70
N ALA A 208 -15.26 4.19 1.58
CA ALA A 208 -15.17 3.18 2.64
C ALA A 208 -15.32 1.73 2.13
N ALA A 209 -15.88 1.54 0.94
CA ALA A 209 -16.07 0.23 0.34
C ALA A 209 -14.94 -0.12 -0.64
N ASP A 210 -14.51 -1.38 -0.67
CA ASP A 210 -13.51 -1.88 -1.62
C ASP A 210 -14.15 -2.31 -2.95
N VAL A 211 -14.80 -1.35 -3.62
CA VAL A 211 -15.51 -1.55 -4.89
C VAL A 211 -14.88 -0.76 -6.04
N THR A 212 -15.06 -1.27 -7.25
CA THR A 212 -14.65 -0.59 -8.49
C THR A 212 -15.55 0.62 -8.73
N VAL A 213 -14.94 1.76 -9.07
CA VAL A 213 -15.64 3.02 -9.34
C VAL A 213 -15.39 3.44 -10.78
N LEU A 214 -16.44 3.82 -11.50
CA LEU A 214 -16.36 4.37 -12.86
C LEU A 214 -16.75 5.84 -12.83
N ILE A 215 -15.81 6.73 -13.14
CA ILE A 215 -16.02 8.18 -13.17
C ILE A 215 -16.18 8.63 -14.63
N THR A 216 -17.36 9.10 -14.99
CA THR A 216 -17.66 9.59 -16.35
C THR A 216 -17.78 11.11 -16.37
N GLY A 217 -17.47 11.73 -17.49
CA GLY A 217 -17.66 13.17 -17.68
C GLY A 217 -16.69 13.76 -18.70
N GLU A 218 -17.04 14.91 -19.24
CA GLU A 218 -16.25 15.60 -20.27
C GLU A 218 -14.80 15.87 -19.82
N SER A 219 -13.92 16.10 -20.79
CA SER A 219 -12.53 16.47 -20.50
C SER A 219 -12.48 17.77 -19.68
N GLY A 220 -11.61 17.83 -18.69
CA GLY A 220 -11.43 19.01 -17.84
C GLY A 220 -12.49 19.22 -16.75
N THR A 221 -13.41 18.27 -16.52
CA THR A 221 -14.42 18.35 -15.44
C THR A 221 -13.90 18.07 -14.03
N GLY A 222 -12.68 17.54 -13.90
CA GLY A 222 -12.06 17.20 -12.60
C GLY A 222 -12.13 15.72 -12.20
N LYS A 223 -12.31 14.79 -13.16
CA LYS A 223 -12.35 13.33 -12.90
C LYS A 223 -11.20 12.82 -12.04
N GLU A 224 -9.98 13.27 -12.32
CA GLU A 224 -8.79 12.87 -11.55
C GLU A 224 -8.84 13.37 -10.09
N LEU A 225 -9.35 14.58 -9.84
CA LEU A 225 -9.51 15.09 -8.47
C LEU A 225 -10.52 14.25 -7.69
N VAL A 226 -11.61 13.85 -8.33
CA VAL A 226 -12.61 12.96 -7.72
C VAL A 226 -12.01 11.58 -7.45
N ALA A 227 -11.21 11.03 -8.36
CA ALA A 227 -10.48 9.77 -8.13
C ALA A 227 -9.50 9.87 -6.95
N ASN A 228 -8.76 10.99 -6.85
CA ASN A 228 -7.86 11.25 -5.74
C ASN A 228 -8.62 11.31 -4.41
N GLU A 229 -9.79 11.96 -4.40
CA GLU A 229 -10.63 12.05 -3.20
C GLU A 229 -11.15 10.68 -2.77
N VAL A 230 -11.55 9.84 -3.74
CA VAL A 230 -11.96 8.46 -3.47
C VAL A 230 -10.83 7.69 -2.78
N TYR A 231 -9.61 7.81 -3.30
CA TYR A 231 -8.41 7.19 -2.74
C TYR A 231 -8.07 7.71 -1.34
N GLN A 232 -8.01 9.04 -1.14
CA GLN A 232 -7.60 9.66 0.12
C GLN A 232 -8.54 9.32 1.28
N ARG A 233 -9.82 9.09 0.99
CA ARG A 233 -10.84 8.69 1.96
C ARG A 233 -10.96 7.18 2.16
N SER A 234 -10.21 6.38 1.41
CA SER A 234 -10.26 4.91 1.51
C SER A 234 -9.36 4.35 2.61
N GLU A 235 -9.60 3.10 3.00
CA GLU A 235 -8.70 2.34 3.88
C GLU A 235 -7.29 2.14 3.28
N ARG A 236 -7.17 2.28 1.95
CA ARG A 236 -5.92 2.13 1.20
C ARG A 236 -5.16 3.46 1.01
N ARG A 237 -5.53 4.55 1.69
CA ARG A 237 -4.93 5.90 1.52
C ARG A 237 -3.41 6.01 1.77
N ASP A 238 -2.81 5.03 2.44
CA ASP A 238 -1.36 4.98 2.72
C ASP A 238 -0.63 3.92 1.85
N LYS A 239 -1.38 3.25 0.97
CA LYS A 239 -0.88 2.23 0.03
C LYS A 239 -0.48 2.86 -1.31
N PRO A 240 0.11 2.13 -2.27
CA PRO A 240 0.43 2.70 -3.57
C PRO A 240 -0.83 3.23 -4.29
N PHE A 241 -0.71 4.39 -4.93
CA PHE A 241 -1.74 4.92 -5.84
C PHE A 241 -1.13 5.20 -7.20
N ILE A 242 -1.35 4.28 -8.13
CA ILE A 242 -0.75 4.33 -9.47
C ILE A 242 -1.77 4.89 -10.43
N LYS A 243 -1.40 5.95 -11.15
CA LYS A 243 -2.25 6.58 -12.17
C LYS A 243 -1.72 6.22 -13.56
N VAL A 244 -2.60 5.68 -14.40
CA VAL A 244 -2.27 5.31 -15.77
C VAL A 244 -3.26 5.99 -16.70
N ASN A 245 -2.76 6.83 -17.60
CA ASN A 245 -3.57 7.40 -18.67
C ASN A 245 -3.46 6.51 -19.91
N CYS A 246 -4.55 5.85 -20.27
CA CYS A 246 -4.59 4.88 -21.37
C CYS A 246 -4.46 5.55 -22.75
N ALA A 247 -4.80 6.83 -22.87
CA ALA A 247 -4.66 7.59 -24.10
C ALA A 247 -3.26 8.17 -24.32
N ALA A 248 -2.47 8.37 -23.25
CA ALA A 248 -1.14 8.96 -23.33
C ALA A 248 -0.03 7.96 -23.70
N ILE A 249 -0.24 6.67 -23.44
CA ILE A 249 0.74 5.61 -23.72
C ILE A 249 0.41 4.99 -25.07
N PRO A 250 1.36 4.90 -26.02
CA PRO A 250 1.17 4.19 -27.28
C PRO A 250 0.64 2.77 -27.06
N SER A 251 -0.33 2.34 -27.88
CA SER A 251 -1.00 1.03 -27.73
C SER A 251 -0.01 -0.14 -27.68
N GLU A 252 1.08 -0.06 -28.45
CA GLU A 252 2.14 -1.06 -28.52
C GLU A 252 2.89 -1.23 -27.18
N LEU A 253 3.01 -0.16 -26.41
CA LEU A 253 3.71 -0.16 -25.13
C LEU A 253 2.77 -0.38 -23.95
N LEU A 254 1.50 0.02 -24.09
CA LEU A 254 0.50 0.00 -23.02
C LEU A 254 0.35 -1.39 -22.38
N GLU A 255 0.44 -2.46 -23.18
CA GLU A 255 0.39 -3.83 -22.67
C GLU A 255 1.56 -4.13 -21.72
N SER A 256 2.79 -3.82 -22.14
CA SER A 256 4.00 -4.08 -21.38
C SER A 256 4.13 -3.21 -20.13
N GLU A 257 3.57 -1.99 -20.18
CA GLU A 257 3.52 -1.09 -19.03
C GLU A 257 2.49 -1.54 -18.01
N LEU A 258 1.27 -1.90 -18.44
CA LEU A 258 0.21 -2.34 -17.53
C LEU A 258 0.51 -3.71 -16.90
N PHE A 259 0.87 -4.68 -17.73
CA PHE A 259 0.93 -6.09 -17.33
C PHE A 259 2.34 -6.60 -17.03
N GLY A 260 3.38 -5.87 -17.43
CA GLY A 260 4.76 -6.32 -17.28
C GLY A 260 5.11 -7.46 -18.24
N TYR A 261 6.37 -7.86 -18.23
CA TYR A 261 6.90 -8.93 -19.09
C TYR A 261 7.99 -9.74 -18.39
N GLU A 262 8.10 -11.01 -18.77
CA GLU A 262 9.23 -11.86 -18.37
C GLU A 262 10.43 -11.68 -19.30
N GLU A 263 11.61 -12.16 -18.87
CA GLU A 263 12.80 -12.16 -19.70
C GLU A 263 12.54 -12.89 -21.04
N GLY A 264 12.96 -12.29 -22.16
CA GLY A 264 12.84 -12.89 -23.48
C GLY A 264 11.45 -12.81 -24.11
N ALA A 265 10.49 -12.07 -23.53
CA ALA A 265 9.13 -11.97 -24.06
C ALA A 265 9.02 -11.37 -25.48
N PHE A 266 9.92 -10.44 -25.85
CA PHE A 266 9.99 -9.84 -27.19
C PHE A 266 11.38 -9.24 -27.48
N THR A 267 11.66 -8.89 -28.74
CA THR A 267 12.92 -8.25 -29.16
C THR A 267 13.06 -6.87 -28.51
N GLY A 268 14.02 -6.71 -27.60
CA GLY A 268 14.21 -5.48 -26.81
C GLY A 268 13.76 -5.59 -25.34
N ALA A 269 13.21 -6.73 -24.92
CA ALA A 269 12.92 -7.00 -23.52
C ALA A 269 14.21 -6.98 -22.67
N ARG A 270 14.14 -6.35 -21.49
CA ARG A 270 15.26 -6.37 -20.54
C ARG A 270 15.50 -7.79 -20.04
N ARG A 271 16.78 -8.14 -19.83
CA ARG A 271 17.22 -9.43 -19.28
C ARG A 271 16.62 -9.80 -17.92
N MET A 272 16.09 -8.84 -17.15
CA MET A 272 15.47 -9.14 -15.85
C MET A 272 13.94 -9.10 -15.88
N GLY A 273 13.32 -8.94 -17.05
CA GLY A 273 11.89 -8.63 -17.15
C GLY A 273 11.54 -7.25 -16.60
N LYS A 274 10.24 -6.94 -16.51
CA LYS A 274 9.72 -5.71 -15.90
C LYS A 274 8.37 -5.99 -15.26
N ALA A 275 8.18 -5.54 -14.01
CA ALA A 275 6.88 -5.58 -13.34
C ALA A 275 5.92 -4.55 -13.95
N GLY A 276 4.65 -4.94 -14.12
CA GLY A 276 3.61 -4.05 -14.64
C GLY A 276 3.06 -3.07 -13.61
N MET A 277 2.37 -2.02 -14.06
CA MET A 277 1.72 -1.04 -13.18
C MET A 277 0.70 -1.67 -12.23
N PHE A 278 0.02 -2.75 -12.65
CA PHE A 278 -0.88 -3.51 -11.77
C PHE A 278 -0.14 -4.16 -10.60
N GLU A 279 1.05 -4.71 -10.84
CA GLU A 279 1.89 -5.30 -9.79
C GLU A 279 2.42 -4.21 -8.84
N LEU A 280 2.83 -3.05 -9.39
CA LEU A 280 3.27 -1.90 -8.60
C LEU A 280 2.15 -1.31 -7.74
N ALA A 281 0.90 -1.44 -8.19
CA ALA A 281 -0.30 -1.00 -7.46
C ALA A 281 -0.85 -2.07 -6.50
N ASN A 282 -0.21 -3.23 -6.37
CA ASN A 282 -0.68 -4.31 -5.51
C ASN A 282 -0.80 -3.85 -4.05
N THR A 283 -1.83 -4.32 -3.34
CA THR A 283 -2.32 -3.85 -2.03
C THR A 283 -2.84 -2.41 -1.99
N GLY A 284 -2.79 -1.70 -3.12
CA GLY A 284 -3.14 -0.29 -3.24
C GLY A 284 -4.30 -0.05 -4.21
N VAL A 285 -4.21 1.08 -4.93
CA VAL A 285 -5.23 1.55 -5.86
C VAL A 285 -4.59 1.88 -7.21
N ILE A 286 -5.26 1.51 -8.30
CA ILE A 286 -4.90 1.96 -9.65
C ILE A 286 -6.03 2.82 -10.23
N LEU A 287 -5.66 3.97 -10.77
CA LEU A 287 -6.51 4.81 -11.59
C LEU A 287 -6.22 4.54 -13.06
N LEU A 288 -7.22 4.04 -13.79
CA LEU A 288 -7.21 3.88 -15.24
C LEU A 288 -7.95 5.06 -15.86
N ASP A 289 -7.21 6.11 -16.21
CA ASP A 289 -7.76 7.29 -16.86
C ASP A 289 -7.89 7.10 -18.37
N GLU A 290 -8.93 7.70 -18.92
CA GLU A 290 -9.40 7.52 -20.30
C GLU A 290 -9.49 6.04 -20.74
N ILE A 291 -10.15 5.21 -19.91
CA ILE A 291 -10.31 3.77 -20.16
C ILE A 291 -11.03 3.44 -21.48
N GLY A 292 -11.85 4.36 -21.99
CA GLY A 292 -12.52 4.24 -23.29
C GLY A 292 -11.57 4.29 -24.50
N ASP A 293 -10.31 4.67 -24.31
CA ASP A 293 -9.26 4.63 -25.33
C ASP A 293 -8.43 3.33 -25.29
N MET A 294 -8.72 2.42 -24.35
CA MET A 294 -8.00 1.15 -24.24
C MET A 294 -8.27 0.24 -25.45
N PRO A 295 -7.23 -0.28 -26.13
CA PRO A 295 -7.38 -1.23 -27.22
C PRO A 295 -8.15 -2.51 -26.81
N LEU A 296 -9.02 -3.01 -27.70
CA LEU A 296 -9.84 -4.21 -27.48
C LEU A 296 -9.07 -5.45 -26.96
N PRO A 297 -7.86 -5.78 -27.46
CA PRO A 297 -7.10 -6.92 -26.94
C PRO A 297 -6.78 -6.78 -25.44
N LEU A 298 -6.49 -5.55 -24.99
CA LEU A 298 -6.13 -5.28 -23.60
C LEU A 298 -7.35 -5.30 -22.67
N GLN A 299 -8.54 -4.93 -23.19
CA GLN A 299 -9.79 -5.02 -22.44
C GLN A 299 -10.06 -6.45 -21.95
N THR A 300 -9.71 -7.47 -22.75
CA THR A 300 -9.86 -8.88 -22.36
C THR A 300 -8.92 -9.26 -21.20
N LYS A 301 -7.68 -8.74 -21.20
CA LYS A 301 -6.73 -8.96 -20.10
C LYS A 301 -7.15 -8.22 -18.83
N LEU A 302 -7.63 -6.99 -18.98
CA LEU A 302 -8.17 -6.21 -17.87
C LEU A 302 -9.37 -6.90 -17.21
N LEU A 303 -10.26 -7.48 -18.02
CA LEU A 303 -11.41 -8.24 -17.51
C LEU A 303 -10.97 -9.38 -16.59
N ARG A 304 -9.93 -10.15 -16.97
CA ARG A 304 -9.36 -11.21 -16.12
C ARG A 304 -8.82 -10.66 -14.81
N VAL A 305 -8.09 -9.55 -14.84
CA VAL A 305 -7.60 -8.89 -13.61
C VAL A 305 -8.75 -8.49 -12.67
N LEU A 306 -9.86 -7.99 -13.21
CA LEU A 306 -11.03 -7.58 -12.42
C LEU A 306 -11.89 -8.76 -11.90
N GLN A 307 -11.88 -9.89 -12.60
CA GLN A 307 -12.67 -11.08 -12.26
C GLN A 307 -11.90 -12.00 -11.33
N GLU A 308 -10.70 -12.41 -11.74
CA GLU A 308 -9.89 -13.44 -11.10
C GLU A 308 -8.94 -12.86 -10.04
N ARG A 309 -8.73 -11.53 -10.05
CA ARG A 309 -7.72 -10.87 -9.21
C ARG A 309 -6.31 -11.44 -9.45
N GLU A 310 -6.05 -11.84 -10.68
CA GLU A 310 -4.79 -12.42 -11.12
C GLU A 310 -4.32 -11.73 -12.40
N LEU A 311 -3.01 -11.66 -12.56
CA LEU A 311 -2.34 -11.05 -13.70
C LEU A 311 -1.31 -12.01 -14.28
N MET A 312 -1.25 -12.10 -15.60
CA MET A 312 -0.24 -12.86 -16.32
C MET A 312 0.67 -11.89 -17.07
N ARG A 313 1.98 -11.96 -16.78
CA ARG A 313 2.98 -11.18 -17.50
C ARG A 313 3.07 -11.60 -18.96
N ILE A 314 3.47 -10.69 -19.84
CA ILE A 314 3.72 -11.03 -21.25
C ILE A 314 4.85 -12.07 -21.32
N GLY A 315 4.61 -13.17 -22.03
CA GLY A 315 5.53 -14.31 -22.15
C GLY A 315 5.59 -15.20 -20.90
N GLY A 316 4.94 -14.83 -19.81
CA GLY A 316 4.93 -15.58 -18.55
C GLY A 316 3.83 -16.64 -18.49
N SER A 317 4.08 -17.69 -17.71
CA SER A 317 3.12 -18.80 -17.49
C SER A 317 2.52 -18.82 -16.08
N LYS A 318 3.06 -18.01 -15.16
CA LYS A 318 2.63 -17.99 -13.76
C LYS A 318 1.70 -16.80 -13.50
N PRO A 319 0.50 -17.02 -12.94
CA PRO A 319 -0.36 -15.93 -12.52
C PRO A 319 0.19 -15.27 -11.25
N VAL A 320 0.07 -13.94 -11.18
CA VAL A 320 0.39 -13.11 -10.03
C VAL A 320 -0.92 -12.68 -9.38
N LYS A 321 -1.15 -13.10 -8.13
CA LYS A 321 -2.32 -12.67 -7.34
C LYS A 321 -2.21 -11.20 -6.97
N LEU A 322 -3.31 -10.47 -7.16
CA LEU A 322 -3.41 -9.04 -6.92
C LEU A 322 -4.52 -8.74 -5.92
N ASP A 323 -4.16 -7.98 -4.90
CA ASP A 323 -5.11 -7.32 -4.02
C ASP A 323 -5.18 -5.84 -4.41
N ILE A 324 -6.08 -5.46 -5.31
CA ILE A 324 -6.09 -4.12 -5.89
C ILE A 324 -7.48 -3.51 -5.99
N ARG A 325 -7.60 -2.24 -5.62
CA ARG A 325 -8.78 -1.43 -5.91
C ARG A 325 -8.61 -0.72 -7.25
N VAL A 326 -9.65 -0.76 -8.09
CA VAL A 326 -9.63 -0.13 -9.41
C VAL A 326 -10.58 1.06 -9.43
N ILE A 327 -10.06 2.20 -9.88
CA ILE A 327 -10.86 3.38 -10.24
C ILE A 327 -10.64 3.58 -11.75
N ALA A 328 -11.70 3.71 -12.52
CA ALA A 328 -11.63 3.99 -13.94
C ALA A 328 -12.28 5.34 -14.24
N SER A 329 -11.74 6.08 -15.21
CA SER A 329 -12.35 7.30 -15.70
C SER A 329 -12.37 7.38 -17.21
N THR A 330 -13.38 8.05 -17.78
CA THR A 330 -13.46 8.28 -19.22
C THR A 330 -14.32 9.50 -19.57
N ASN A 331 -13.99 10.15 -20.68
CA ASN A 331 -14.82 11.15 -21.35
C ASN A 331 -15.77 10.61 -22.43
N LYS A 332 -15.62 9.34 -22.83
CA LYS A 332 -16.45 8.71 -23.87
C LYS A 332 -17.74 8.14 -23.29
N ASP A 333 -18.78 8.08 -24.12
CA ASP A 333 -19.95 7.26 -23.80
C ASP A 333 -19.63 5.78 -24.09
N LEU A 334 -19.32 5.03 -23.04
CA LEU A 334 -19.00 3.61 -23.15
C LEU A 334 -20.14 2.79 -23.77
N ARG A 335 -21.41 3.21 -23.65
CA ARG A 335 -22.53 2.48 -24.28
C ARG A 335 -22.51 2.67 -25.79
N GLU A 336 -22.13 3.85 -26.28
CA GLU A 336 -21.92 4.07 -27.71
C GLU A 336 -20.68 3.32 -28.22
N GLU A 337 -19.61 3.28 -27.44
CA GLU A 337 -18.40 2.50 -27.80
C GLU A 337 -18.68 0.99 -27.86
N ILE A 338 -19.57 0.46 -27.00
CA ILE A 338 -20.05 -0.93 -27.08
C ILE A 338 -20.83 -1.16 -28.37
N LYS A 339 -21.80 -0.29 -28.70
CA LYS A 339 -22.56 -0.38 -29.96
C LYS A 339 -21.65 -0.29 -31.18
N GLY A 340 -20.59 0.50 -31.09
CA GLY A 340 -19.57 0.64 -32.13
C GLY A 340 -18.53 -0.47 -32.18
N GLY A 341 -18.62 -1.49 -31.31
CA GLY A 341 -17.70 -2.62 -31.24
C GLY A 341 -16.28 -2.26 -30.75
N ARG A 342 -16.08 -1.06 -30.19
CA ARG A 342 -14.77 -0.57 -29.69
C ARG A 342 -14.57 -0.83 -28.20
N PHE A 343 -15.63 -1.15 -27.48
CA PHE A 343 -15.57 -1.51 -26.07
C PHE A 343 -16.37 -2.77 -25.77
N ARG A 344 -15.88 -3.63 -24.89
CA ARG A 344 -16.55 -4.87 -24.53
C ARG A 344 -17.64 -4.65 -23.48
N GLU A 345 -18.79 -5.27 -23.70
CA GLU A 345 -19.94 -5.19 -22.79
C GLU A 345 -19.65 -5.85 -21.42
N ASP A 346 -18.96 -6.99 -21.41
CA ASP A 346 -18.59 -7.71 -20.17
C ASP A 346 -17.67 -6.88 -19.25
N LEU A 347 -16.69 -6.19 -19.82
CA LEU A 347 -15.81 -5.27 -19.10
C LEU A 347 -16.59 -4.06 -18.57
N PHE A 348 -17.52 -3.51 -19.36
CA PHE A 348 -18.34 -2.38 -18.93
C PHE A 348 -19.10 -2.69 -17.63
N TYR A 349 -19.78 -3.83 -17.56
CA TYR A 349 -20.51 -4.19 -16.34
C TYR A 349 -19.60 -4.41 -15.13
N ARG A 350 -18.35 -4.86 -15.35
CA ARG A 350 -17.38 -5.05 -14.26
C ARG A 350 -16.74 -3.74 -13.77
N LEU A 351 -16.69 -2.72 -14.63
CA LEU A 351 -16.25 -1.37 -14.27
C LEU A 351 -17.38 -0.53 -13.67
N ASN A 352 -18.59 -0.65 -14.22
CA ASN A 352 -19.76 0.16 -13.87
C ASN A 352 -20.49 -0.34 -12.61
N VAL A 353 -19.74 -0.70 -11.56
CA VAL A 353 -20.31 -1.14 -10.28
C VAL A 353 -20.86 0.05 -9.51
N VAL A 354 -20.06 1.12 -9.36
CA VAL A 354 -20.51 2.41 -8.82
C VAL A 354 -20.17 3.52 -9.82
N PRO A 355 -21.16 4.00 -10.61
CA PRO A 355 -20.96 5.12 -11.51
C PRO A 355 -20.95 6.46 -10.77
N ILE A 356 -20.01 7.32 -11.12
CA ILE A 356 -19.95 8.72 -10.70
C ILE A 356 -19.89 9.59 -11.94
N ALA A 357 -21.01 10.23 -12.29
CA ALA A 357 -21.09 11.11 -13.46
C ALA A 357 -20.83 12.56 -13.06
N LEU A 358 -19.80 13.18 -13.64
CA LEU A 358 -19.50 14.60 -13.50
C LEU A 358 -20.19 15.39 -14.59
N LYS A 359 -21.03 16.35 -14.16
CA LYS A 359 -21.65 17.31 -15.06
C LYS A 359 -20.62 18.31 -15.61
N PRO A 360 -20.77 18.74 -16.86
CA PRO A 360 -19.95 19.81 -17.42
C PRO A 360 -20.22 21.13 -16.68
N LEU A 361 -19.24 22.04 -16.69
CA LEU A 361 -19.26 23.29 -15.94
C LEU A 361 -20.47 24.18 -16.29
N ARG A 362 -20.93 24.13 -17.56
CA ARG A 362 -22.14 24.82 -18.03
C ARG A 362 -23.44 24.38 -17.35
N GLU A 363 -23.48 23.18 -16.76
CA GLU A 363 -24.62 22.63 -16.00
C GLU A 363 -24.46 22.78 -14.48
N ARG A 364 -23.35 23.36 -14.02
CA ARG A 364 -23.05 23.65 -12.61
C ARG A 364 -22.45 25.05 -12.45
N ARG A 365 -23.13 26.04 -13.05
CA ARG A 365 -22.63 27.42 -13.14
C ARG A 365 -22.40 28.07 -11.78
N GLU A 366 -23.08 27.59 -10.74
CA GLU A 366 -22.92 28.03 -9.36
C GLU A 366 -21.50 27.78 -8.81
N ASP A 367 -20.75 26.86 -9.43
CA ASP A 367 -19.35 26.58 -9.06
C ASP A 367 -18.38 27.62 -9.64
N ILE A 368 -18.73 28.29 -10.74
CA ILE A 368 -17.83 29.18 -11.48
C ILE A 368 -17.30 30.32 -10.60
N PRO A 369 -18.11 31.07 -9.82
CA PRO A 369 -17.60 32.17 -9.02
C PRO A 369 -16.57 31.72 -7.98
N LEU A 370 -16.87 30.63 -7.27
CA LEU A 370 -15.97 30.09 -6.25
C LEU A 370 -14.66 29.62 -6.87
N LEU A 371 -14.73 28.85 -7.96
CA LEU A 371 -13.54 28.37 -8.66
C LEU A 371 -12.70 29.53 -9.18
N ALA A 372 -13.34 30.53 -9.78
CA ALA A 372 -12.65 31.67 -10.35
C ALA A 372 -11.93 32.53 -9.30
N GLU A 373 -12.57 32.76 -8.16
CA GLU A 373 -11.96 33.47 -7.02
C GLU A 373 -10.74 32.70 -6.46
N GLU A 374 -10.87 31.39 -6.28
CA GLU A 374 -9.77 30.56 -5.75
C GLU A 374 -8.60 30.49 -6.73
N PHE A 375 -8.84 30.32 -8.03
CA PHE A 375 -7.79 30.37 -9.05
C PHE A 375 -7.12 31.74 -9.09
N CYS A 376 -7.91 32.83 -9.08
CA CYS A 376 -7.36 34.18 -9.07
C CYS A 376 -6.46 34.38 -7.85
N ARG A 377 -6.91 33.98 -6.64
CA ARG A 377 -6.13 34.05 -5.40
C ARG A 377 -4.84 33.22 -5.49
N ALA A 378 -4.93 31.99 -5.97
CA ALA A 378 -3.78 31.08 -6.09
C ALA A 378 -2.71 31.64 -7.04
N TYR A 379 -3.12 32.14 -8.21
CA TYR A 379 -2.21 32.69 -9.21
C TYR A 379 -1.70 34.08 -8.83
N SER A 380 -2.52 34.93 -8.22
CA SER A 380 -2.08 36.19 -7.62
C SER A 380 -0.94 35.98 -6.64
N LYS A 381 -1.08 34.99 -5.73
CA LYS A 381 -0.02 34.62 -4.80
C LYS A 381 1.23 34.07 -5.51
N LYS A 382 1.05 33.19 -6.50
CA LYS A 382 2.15 32.57 -7.27
C LYS A 382 2.99 33.60 -8.02
N TYR A 383 2.36 34.62 -8.60
CA TYR A 383 3.02 35.64 -9.42
C TYR A 383 3.32 36.95 -8.68
N GLY A 384 3.02 37.03 -7.38
CA GLY A 384 3.22 38.25 -6.58
C GLY A 384 2.37 39.43 -7.04
N LYS A 385 1.21 39.17 -7.67
CA LYS A 385 0.28 40.19 -8.15
C LYS A 385 -0.96 40.25 -7.26
N SER A 386 -1.53 41.43 -7.07
CA SER A 386 -2.84 41.61 -6.42
C SER A 386 -3.88 41.87 -7.50
N VAL A 387 -4.54 40.81 -7.98
CA VAL A 387 -5.55 40.87 -9.05
C VAL A 387 -6.88 40.39 -8.50
N LEU A 388 -7.94 41.11 -8.82
CA LEU A 388 -9.32 40.77 -8.45
C LEU A 388 -10.17 40.72 -9.72
N LEU A 389 -11.21 39.89 -9.73
CA LEU A 389 -12.24 39.89 -10.76
C LEU A 389 -13.25 41.01 -10.49
N SER A 390 -13.60 41.78 -11.51
CA SER A 390 -14.72 42.72 -11.39
C SER A 390 -16.06 42.00 -11.52
N PRO A 391 -17.17 42.57 -11.01
CA PRO A 391 -18.50 41.96 -11.13
C PRO A 391 -18.89 41.67 -12.59
N ASP A 392 -18.66 42.62 -13.50
CA ASP A 392 -18.94 42.48 -14.93
C ASP A 392 -18.05 41.42 -15.63
N GLY A 393 -16.82 41.24 -15.13
CA GLY A 393 -15.93 40.17 -15.55
C GLY A 393 -16.44 38.80 -15.13
N MET A 394 -16.94 38.68 -13.89
CA MET A 394 -17.55 37.46 -13.37
C MET A 394 -18.81 37.08 -14.15
N ASP A 395 -19.67 38.04 -14.48
CA ASP A 395 -20.88 37.80 -15.27
C ASP A 395 -20.55 37.13 -16.61
N LEU A 396 -19.51 37.60 -17.30
CA LEU A 396 -19.07 37.00 -18.57
C LEU A 396 -18.52 35.58 -18.38
N LEU A 397 -17.82 35.30 -17.27
CA LEU A 397 -17.38 33.95 -16.96
C LEU A 397 -18.57 33.01 -16.72
N MET A 398 -19.66 33.50 -16.14
CA MET A 398 -20.89 32.72 -15.91
C MET A 398 -21.74 32.51 -17.17
N GLU A 399 -21.65 33.43 -18.14
CA GLU A 399 -22.35 33.35 -19.43
C GLU A 399 -21.71 32.34 -20.40
N TYR A 400 -20.39 32.12 -20.29
CA TYR A 400 -19.64 31.27 -21.22
C TYR A 400 -19.90 29.76 -21.02
N HIS A 401 -19.80 28.99 -22.10
CA HIS A 401 -20.18 27.56 -22.13
C HIS A 401 -19.09 26.61 -21.61
N TRP A 402 -17.84 27.07 -21.50
CA TRP A 402 -16.70 26.28 -20.99
C TRP A 402 -16.54 24.89 -21.64
N PRO A 403 -16.30 24.79 -22.96
CA PRO A 403 -16.06 23.51 -23.63
C PRO A 403 -14.88 22.71 -23.03
N GLY A 404 -13.86 23.38 -22.48
CA GLY A 404 -12.76 22.75 -21.75
C GLY A 404 -12.96 22.68 -20.24
N ASN A 405 -14.18 22.97 -19.75
CA ASN A 405 -14.60 22.88 -18.35
C ASN A 405 -13.64 23.62 -17.39
N ILE A 406 -13.32 23.03 -16.23
CA ILE A 406 -12.49 23.65 -15.19
C ILE A 406 -11.08 23.92 -15.72
N ARG A 407 -10.54 23.04 -16.58
CA ARG A 407 -9.19 23.21 -17.15
C ARG A 407 -9.08 24.49 -18.00
N GLU A 408 -10.11 24.79 -18.79
CA GLU A 408 -10.16 26.03 -19.57
C GLU A 408 -10.31 27.26 -18.68
N LEU A 409 -11.15 27.19 -17.65
CA LEU A 409 -11.33 28.26 -16.66
C LEU A 409 -10.03 28.57 -15.90
N GLU A 410 -9.34 27.53 -15.39
CA GLU A 410 -8.06 27.65 -14.69
C GLU A 410 -7.01 28.32 -15.58
N ASN A 411 -6.86 27.84 -16.83
CA ASN A 411 -5.92 28.40 -17.80
C ASN A 411 -6.26 29.85 -18.20
N LEU A 412 -7.55 30.17 -18.37
CA LEU A 412 -7.99 31.53 -18.69
C LEU A 412 -7.61 32.49 -17.56
N ILE A 413 -7.89 32.11 -16.31
CA ILE A 413 -7.62 32.95 -15.15
C ILE A 413 -6.12 33.11 -14.92
N GLU A 414 -5.33 32.04 -15.04
CA GLU A 414 -3.86 32.12 -14.97
C GLU A 414 -3.34 33.14 -15.99
N ARG A 415 -3.79 33.04 -17.25
CA ARG A 415 -3.44 33.99 -18.31
C ARG A 415 -3.84 35.41 -17.95
N LEU A 416 -5.08 35.63 -17.49
CA LEU A 416 -5.56 36.96 -17.12
C LEU A 416 -4.75 37.56 -15.97
N VAL A 417 -4.41 36.79 -14.94
CA VAL A 417 -3.55 37.26 -13.83
C VAL A 417 -2.16 37.63 -14.35
N VAL A 418 -1.57 36.82 -15.23
CA VAL A 418 -0.24 37.09 -15.79
C VAL A 418 -0.24 38.32 -16.69
N THR A 419 -1.23 38.50 -17.57
CA THR A 419 -1.31 39.61 -18.53
C THR A 419 -1.91 40.88 -17.98
N ASN A 420 -2.41 40.88 -16.75
CA ASN A 420 -2.99 42.08 -16.15
C ASN A 420 -1.89 43.00 -15.61
N ASP A 421 -1.82 44.22 -16.15
CA ASP A 421 -0.83 45.22 -15.80
C ASP A 421 -1.28 46.12 -14.63
N SER A 422 -2.59 46.39 -14.51
CA SER A 422 -3.15 47.13 -13.37
C SER A 422 -4.68 47.00 -13.28
N GLY A 423 -5.22 47.09 -12.06
CA GLY A 423 -6.67 47.12 -11.81
C GLY A 423 -7.36 45.74 -11.79
N PRO A 424 -8.69 45.70 -11.59
CA PRO A 424 -9.44 44.47 -11.63
C PRO A 424 -9.60 43.92 -13.07
N ILE A 425 -9.74 42.60 -13.20
CA ILE A 425 -10.04 41.92 -14.45
C ILE A 425 -11.47 42.28 -14.86
N ALA A 426 -11.59 43.26 -15.76
CA ALA A 426 -12.84 43.73 -16.35
C ALA A 426 -13.41 42.77 -17.40
N ARG A 427 -14.70 42.92 -17.73
CA ARG A 427 -15.37 42.16 -18.80
C ARG A 427 -14.62 42.20 -20.13
N SER A 428 -14.04 43.35 -20.49
CA SER A 428 -13.28 43.53 -21.74
C SER A 428 -12.01 42.66 -21.79
N SER A 429 -11.32 42.49 -20.66
CA SER A 429 -10.14 41.64 -20.53
C SER A 429 -10.52 40.16 -20.68
N VAL A 430 -11.60 39.73 -20.00
CA VAL A 430 -12.15 38.37 -20.12
C VAL A 430 -12.57 38.08 -21.56
N PHE A 431 -13.30 39.00 -22.19
CA PHE A 431 -13.76 38.86 -23.58
C PHE A 431 -12.60 38.71 -24.57
N ARG A 432 -11.56 39.56 -24.44
CA ARG A 432 -10.37 39.49 -25.28
C ARG A 432 -9.63 38.17 -25.10
N ALA A 433 -9.54 37.68 -23.86
CA ALA A 433 -8.85 36.43 -23.56
C ALA A 433 -9.62 35.20 -24.06
N LEU A 434 -10.96 35.20 -24.00
CA LEU A 434 -11.80 34.15 -24.57
C LEU A 434 -11.74 34.14 -26.11
N ASN A 435 -11.52 35.29 -26.74
CA ASN A 435 -11.42 35.44 -28.20
C ASN A 435 -10.04 35.96 -28.65
N PRO A 436 -8.94 35.20 -28.46
CA PRO A 436 -7.58 35.68 -28.73
C PRO A 436 -7.33 35.95 -30.23
N ASN A 437 -8.08 35.29 -31.13
CA ASN A 437 -7.95 35.44 -32.58
C ASN A 437 -9.04 36.32 -33.21
N GLY A 438 -9.89 36.99 -32.42
CA GLY A 438 -10.92 37.89 -32.95
C GLY A 438 -11.92 37.22 -33.92
N LEU A 439 -12.25 35.94 -33.69
CA LEU A 439 -13.31 35.26 -34.43
C LEU A 439 -14.66 35.48 -33.72
N PRO A 440 -15.76 35.64 -34.49
CA PRO A 440 -16.96 36.28 -33.99
C PRO A 440 -17.69 35.43 -32.95
N PHE A 441 -18.24 36.15 -31.97
CA PHE A 441 -19.43 35.82 -31.19
C PHE A 441 -20.29 34.76 -31.91
N SER A 442 -20.37 33.54 -31.37
CA SER A 442 -21.38 32.57 -31.83
C SER A 442 -22.70 32.99 -31.18
N PRO A 443 -23.65 33.57 -31.92
CA PRO A 443 -24.99 33.69 -31.38
C PRO A 443 -25.54 32.28 -31.24
N SER A 444 -26.43 32.08 -30.28
CA SER A 444 -27.42 31.01 -30.33
C SER A 444 -28.03 30.88 -31.74
N GLU A 445 -28.58 29.70 -32.06
CA GLU A 445 -29.22 29.26 -33.32
C GLU A 445 -30.30 30.18 -33.94
N THR A 446 -30.48 31.40 -33.45
CA THR A 446 -31.23 32.45 -34.10
C THR A 446 -30.38 33.16 -35.15
N SER A 447 -30.58 32.79 -36.42
CA SER A 447 -30.05 33.45 -37.62
C SER A 447 -30.50 34.92 -37.74
N GLN A 448 -30.01 35.81 -36.88
CA GLN A 448 -30.24 37.25 -36.99
C GLN A 448 -29.04 37.92 -37.65
N THR A 449 -29.30 38.73 -38.68
CA THR A 449 -28.25 39.52 -39.36
C THR A 449 -27.64 40.56 -38.42
N LEU A 450 -26.41 41.00 -38.66
CA LEU A 450 -25.76 42.11 -37.91
C LEU A 450 -26.68 43.35 -37.83
N LYS A 451 -27.40 43.65 -38.92
CA LYS A 451 -28.38 44.73 -38.98
C LYS A 451 -29.54 44.55 -37.99
N ALA A 452 -30.00 43.31 -37.79
CA ALA A 452 -31.04 43.01 -36.82
C ALA A 452 -30.50 43.17 -35.39
N GLN A 453 -29.34 42.59 -35.06
CA GLN A 453 -28.76 42.66 -33.72
C GLN A 453 -28.41 44.11 -33.30
N VAL A 454 -27.78 44.87 -34.19
CA VAL A 454 -27.51 46.30 -33.96
C VAL A 454 -28.83 47.07 -33.83
N GLY A 455 -29.84 46.71 -34.61
CA GLY A 455 -31.18 47.30 -34.51
C GLY A 455 -31.87 47.02 -33.17
N THR A 456 -31.76 45.79 -32.63
CA THR A 456 -32.32 45.42 -31.32
C THR A 456 -31.62 46.18 -30.20
N PHE A 457 -30.28 46.22 -30.23
CA PHE A 457 -29.48 46.96 -29.26
C PHE A 457 -29.77 48.47 -29.32
N GLU A 458 -29.80 49.06 -30.52
CA GLU A 458 -30.13 50.46 -30.72
C GLU A 458 -31.55 50.77 -30.21
N ARG A 459 -32.51 49.88 -30.46
CA ARG A 459 -33.89 50.02 -29.96
C ARG A 459 -33.94 49.99 -28.43
N GLU A 460 -33.32 49.01 -27.78
CA GLU A 460 -33.31 48.89 -26.32
C GLU A 460 -32.62 50.09 -25.66
N LEU A 461 -31.48 50.52 -26.21
CA LEU A 461 -30.75 51.70 -25.73
C LEU A 461 -31.60 52.98 -25.83
N ILE A 462 -32.31 53.16 -26.94
CA ILE A 462 -33.22 54.30 -27.14
C ILE A 462 -34.39 54.24 -26.16
N LEU A 463 -35.02 53.07 -25.98
CA LEU A 463 -36.16 52.89 -25.07
C LEU A 463 -35.78 53.15 -23.61
N HIS A 464 -34.70 52.55 -23.14
CA HIS A 464 -34.22 52.74 -21.77
C HIS A 464 -33.86 54.21 -21.50
N THR A 465 -33.24 54.88 -22.47
CA THR A 465 -32.90 56.31 -22.33
C THR A 465 -34.13 57.20 -22.37
N LEU A 466 -35.15 56.86 -23.16
CA LEU A 466 -36.42 57.58 -23.18
C LEU A 466 -37.23 57.40 -21.89
N GLU A 467 -37.25 56.19 -21.32
CA GLU A 467 -37.89 55.92 -20.03
C GLU A 467 -37.23 56.70 -18.89
N ARG A 468 -35.90 56.80 -18.90
CA ARG A 468 -35.15 57.56 -17.88
C ARG A 468 -35.32 59.07 -18.00
N GLU A 469 -35.29 59.62 -19.21
CA GLU A 469 -35.24 61.07 -19.43
C GLU A 469 -36.62 61.72 -19.67
N GLY A 470 -37.64 60.93 -20.00
CA GLY A 470 -39.03 61.36 -20.22
C GLY A 470 -39.26 62.33 -21.41
N SER A 471 -38.19 62.73 -22.12
CA SER A 471 -38.23 63.70 -23.21
C SER A 471 -37.28 63.32 -24.33
N LEU A 472 -37.80 63.28 -25.56
CA LEU A 472 -37.06 62.99 -26.80
C LEU A 472 -35.85 63.91 -27.01
N ARG A 473 -35.95 65.21 -26.67
CA ARG A 473 -34.83 66.15 -26.81
C ARG A 473 -33.69 65.89 -25.82
N LYS A 474 -34.02 65.47 -24.60
CA LYS A 474 -33.01 65.11 -23.59
C LYS A 474 -32.34 63.78 -23.94
N ALA A 475 -33.13 62.78 -24.31
CA ALA A 475 -32.63 61.49 -24.75
C ALA A 475 -31.68 61.60 -25.96
N ALA A 476 -32.01 62.43 -26.95
CA ALA A 476 -31.14 62.65 -28.12
C ALA A 476 -29.78 63.25 -27.75
N ARG A 477 -29.77 64.22 -26.82
CA ARG A 477 -28.54 64.83 -26.31
C ARG A 477 -27.68 63.83 -25.52
N VAL A 478 -28.29 63.01 -24.68
CA VAL A 478 -27.61 61.97 -23.90
C VAL A 478 -27.03 60.88 -24.81
N LEU A 479 -27.73 60.52 -25.87
CA LEU A 479 -27.29 59.53 -26.85
C LEU A 479 -26.32 60.09 -27.91
N GLY A 480 -26.05 61.41 -27.90
CA GLY A 480 -25.12 62.05 -28.84
C GLY A 480 -25.62 62.06 -30.29
N VAL A 481 -26.93 62.00 -30.51
CA VAL A 481 -27.54 62.01 -31.85
C VAL A 481 -28.44 63.22 -32.05
N ASP A 482 -28.61 63.66 -33.29
CA ASP A 482 -29.57 64.72 -33.61
C ASP A 482 -31.00 64.30 -33.26
N HIS A 483 -31.79 65.27 -32.81
CA HIS A 483 -33.21 65.05 -32.48
C HIS A 483 -34.00 64.46 -33.66
N SER A 484 -33.70 64.88 -34.89
CA SER A 484 -34.33 64.35 -36.11
C SER A 484 -34.00 62.88 -36.36
N THR A 485 -32.78 62.45 -36.03
CA THR A 485 -32.32 61.06 -36.13
C THR A 485 -33.03 60.18 -35.11
N LEU A 486 -33.15 60.64 -33.86
CA LEU A 486 -33.86 59.90 -32.80
C LEU A 486 -35.36 59.75 -33.13
N VAL A 487 -36.01 60.79 -33.65
CA VAL A 487 -37.42 60.74 -34.09
C VAL A 487 -37.63 59.72 -35.22
N LYS A 488 -36.72 59.69 -36.21
CA LYS A 488 -36.78 58.69 -37.30
C LYS A 488 -36.64 57.26 -36.78
N LYS A 489 -35.71 57.03 -35.85
CA LYS A 489 -35.48 55.72 -35.23
C LYS A 489 -36.67 55.27 -34.36
N CYS A 490 -37.27 56.17 -33.57
CA CYS A 490 -38.48 55.87 -32.80
C CYS A 490 -39.66 55.46 -33.69
N ARG A 491 -39.86 56.16 -34.82
CA ARG A 491 -40.88 55.81 -35.82
C ARG A 491 -40.60 54.46 -36.48
N GLN A 492 -39.34 54.16 -36.77
CA GLN A 492 -38.91 52.88 -37.34
C GLN A 492 -39.15 51.70 -36.38
N TYR A 493 -39.11 51.93 -35.06
CA TYR A 493 -39.27 50.90 -34.03
C TYR A 493 -40.69 50.80 -33.45
N ASN A 494 -41.67 51.46 -34.08
CA ASN A 494 -43.11 51.30 -33.85
C ASN A 494 -43.58 51.59 -32.40
N ARG A 495 -43.22 52.77 -31.88
CA ARG A 495 -44.05 53.48 -30.88
C ARG A 495 -44.49 54.84 -31.47
N PRO A 496 -45.73 55.30 -31.18
CA PRO A 496 -46.25 56.58 -31.66
C PRO A 496 -45.41 57.78 -31.21
#